data_AF-A0A8H4EWV0-F1
#
_entry.id   AF-A0A8H4EWV0-F1
#
_cell.length_a   1.000
_cell.length_b   1.000
_cell.length_c   1.000
_cell.angle_alpha   90.00
_cell.angle_beta   90.00
_cell.angle_gamma   90.00
#
_symmetry.space_group_name_H-M   'P 1'
#
loop_
_entity.id
_entity.type
_entity.pdbx_description
1 polymer ?
#
loop_
_entity_poly.entity_id
_entity_poly.type
_entity_poly.pdbx_seq_one_letter_code
_entity_poly.pdbx_strand_id
1 'polypeptide(L)'
;MKSHTEDYQLLPKYRHHHHSIDEARDDEEYRLSSSGSSDSSMTLDEEKERIPHRTHLKGVKEHVEEHFERPELVRDCILGLSDGLTVPFALAAGLSSLGDSRIVIYGGLAELVSGAISMGLGGYLAAKSEADHYHTEREREAREVELYPDEEEEEIIELFEPYGLDRESMEPMMVRFRQNSEKFVDFMMKFELNLELPDPNRSWISALTIGLSYLFGGLIPLLPYVFIQNTSNALYTSCLVTSLTLFCFGYLKSIYLRPKQALIGAIQTLAIGAVAAAFSYGIVAFFNAANDGESAVEKL
;
A
#
# COMPACT_ATOMS: atom_id res chain seq x y z
N MET A 1 47.19 17.45 -12.66
CA MET A 1 47.32 16.02 -13.06
C MET A 1 46.59 15.22 -11.98
N LYS A 2 45.36 14.74 -12.12
CA LYS A 2 44.39 14.61 -13.23
C LYS A 2 42.99 14.93 -12.67
N SER A 3 42.14 15.51 -13.52
CA SER A 3 40.69 15.66 -13.33
C SER A 3 40.01 14.30 -13.48
N HIS A 4 39.10 13.97 -12.57
CA HIS A 4 38.09 12.93 -12.80
C HIS A 4 36.73 13.62 -12.87
N THR A 5 36.31 13.88 -14.10
CA THR A 5 34.93 14.17 -14.45
C THR A 5 34.31 12.81 -14.73
N GLU A 6 33.42 12.34 -13.86
CA GLU A 6 32.62 11.14 -14.14
C GLU A 6 31.40 11.57 -14.97
N ASP A 7 31.37 11.10 -16.22
CA ASP A 7 30.21 11.20 -17.10
C ASP A 7 29.06 10.38 -16.50
N TYR A 8 28.08 11.07 -15.92
CA TYR A 8 26.80 10.44 -15.55
C TYR A 8 25.99 10.24 -16.84
N GLN A 9 25.93 8.99 -17.30
CA GLN A 9 24.99 8.60 -18.35
C GLN A 9 23.56 8.77 -17.84
N LEU A 10 22.86 9.76 -18.40
CA LEU A 10 21.41 9.91 -18.29
C LEU A 10 20.74 8.60 -18.71
N LEU A 11 19.98 7.98 -17.81
CA LEU A 11 19.10 6.86 -18.16
C LEU A 11 17.91 7.42 -18.97
N PRO A 12 17.53 6.80 -20.09
CA PRO A 12 16.39 7.28 -20.86
C PRO A 12 15.07 7.08 -20.09
N LYS A 13 14.41 8.16 -19.66
CA LYS A 13 13.03 8.15 -19.18
C LYS A 13 12.10 7.81 -20.38
N TYR A 14 11.42 6.66 -20.26
CA TYR A 14 10.24 6.11 -20.94
C TYR A 14 9.76 6.63 -22.32
N ARG A 15 9.49 5.67 -23.23
CA ARG A 15 8.81 5.81 -24.52
C ARG A 15 7.30 5.51 -24.36
N HIS A 16 6.43 6.49 -24.61
CA HIS A 16 4.97 6.28 -24.61
C HIS A 16 4.53 5.34 -25.75
N HIS A 17 3.79 4.28 -25.40
CA HIS A 17 3.00 3.51 -26.36
C HIS A 17 1.64 4.22 -26.55
N HIS A 18 1.43 4.82 -27.72
CA HIS A 18 0.13 5.31 -28.15
C HIS A 18 -0.89 4.17 -28.20
N HIS A 19 -1.98 4.29 -27.44
CA HIS A 19 -3.23 3.61 -27.75
C HIS A 19 -4.27 4.68 -28.07
N SER A 20 -4.56 4.82 -29.37
CA SER A 20 -5.64 5.64 -29.90
C SER A 20 -6.99 5.06 -29.49
N ILE A 21 -7.86 5.88 -28.90
CA ILE A 21 -9.29 5.62 -28.82
C ILE A 21 -9.98 6.81 -29.49
N ASP A 22 -10.42 6.58 -30.71
CA ASP A 22 -11.36 7.40 -31.48
C ASP A 22 -12.80 7.15 -30.98
N GLU A 23 -13.63 8.21 -31.12
CA GLU A 23 -15.11 8.26 -31.07
C GLU A 23 -15.77 8.13 -29.67
N ALA A 24 -16.76 8.93 -29.25
CA ALA A 24 -17.75 9.74 -29.97
C ALA A 24 -18.33 10.89 -29.11
N ARG A 25 -18.93 11.85 -29.82
CA ARG A 25 -19.71 13.04 -29.46
C ARG A 25 -20.74 12.87 -28.34
N ASP A 26 -20.98 13.95 -27.57
CA ASP A 26 -22.24 14.71 -27.68
C ASP A 26 -22.13 16.08 -26.99
N ASP A 27 -22.86 17.02 -27.57
CA ASP A 27 -22.76 18.48 -27.48
C ASP A 27 -23.42 19.07 -26.22
N GLU A 28 -22.84 20.12 -25.62
CA GLU A 28 -23.66 21.20 -25.06
C GLU A 28 -22.93 22.56 -25.04
N GLU A 29 -23.41 23.45 -25.90
CA GLU A 29 -22.97 24.81 -26.16
C GLU A 29 -23.55 25.77 -25.11
N TYR A 30 -22.70 26.49 -24.36
CA TYR A 30 -23.13 27.66 -23.58
C TYR A 30 -22.42 28.93 -24.07
N ARG A 31 -23.09 29.65 -24.96
CA ARG A 31 -22.73 31.01 -25.40
C ARG A 31 -23.00 32.01 -24.27
N LEU A 32 -21.98 32.74 -23.83
CA LEU A 32 -22.15 33.98 -23.07
C LEU A 32 -22.10 35.18 -24.03
N SER A 33 -23.23 35.87 -24.15
CA SER A 33 -23.40 37.10 -24.91
C SER A 33 -22.69 38.28 -24.23
N SER A 34 -21.82 38.96 -24.97
CA SER A 34 -21.25 40.26 -24.63
C SER A 34 -22.26 41.39 -24.86
N SER A 35 -22.41 42.29 -23.89
CA SER A 35 -22.87 43.67 -24.14
C SER A 35 -22.09 44.66 -23.27
N GLY A 36 -21.42 45.61 -23.93
CA GLY A 36 -20.59 46.67 -23.33
C GLY A 36 -21.40 47.79 -22.68
N SER A 37 -20.84 48.52 -21.72
CA SER A 37 -20.22 49.87 -21.81
C SER A 37 -20.41 50.47 -20.39
N SER A 38 -19.63 51.35 -19.79
CA SER A 38 -18.79 52.48 -20.23
C SER A 38 -17.97 53.01 -19.03
N ASP A 39 -16.70 53.34 -19.27
CA ASP A 39 -15.85 54.43 -18.76
C ASP A 39 -16.14 55.15 -17.41
N SER A 40 -15.16 55.15 -16.48
CA SER A 40 -14.66 56.37 -15.81
C SER A 40 -13.35 56.10 -15.04
N SER A 41 -12.47 57.11 -15.00
CA SER A 41 -11.10 57.13 -14.49
C SER A 41 -10.97 57.62 -13.03
N MET A 42 -9.74 57.51 -12.48
CA MET A 42 -9.21 57.94 -11.15
C MET A 42 -9.31 56.88 -10.03
N THR A 43 -8.32 56.61 -9.18
CA THR A 43 -7.02 57.23 -8.82
C THR A 43 -6.13 56.16 -8.17
N LEU A 44 -4.81 56.32 -8.25
CA LEU A 44 -3.82 55.52 -7.52
C LEU A 44 -3.80 55.95 -6.05
N ASP A 45 -4.23 55.07 -5.14
CA ASP A 45 -3.90 55.15 -3.72
C ASP A 45 -3.37 53.79 -3.27
N GLU A 46 -2.14 53.81 -2.76
CA GLU A 46 -1.45 52.68 -2.15
C GLU A 46 -2.17 52.25 -0.86
N GLU A 47 -2.92 51.15 -0.91
CA GLU A 47 -3.29 50.42 0.31
C GLU A 47 -2.81 48.97 0.19
N LYS A 48 -1.97 48.56 1.15
CA LYS A 48 -1.49 47.18 1.34
C LYS A 48 -2.70 46.26 1.54
N GLU A 49 -3.27 45.76 0.47
CA GLU A 49 -4.30 44.72 0.52
C GLU A 49 -3.61 43.39 0.84
N ARG A 50 -3.45 43.12 2.14
CA ARG A 50 -3.25 41.75 2.63
C ARG A 50 -4.39 40.92 2.06
N ILE A 51 -4.07 39.86 1.32
CA ILE A 51 -5.05 38.87 0.88
C ILE A 51 -5.90 38.48 2.11
N PRO A 52 -7.20 38.81 2.15
CA PRO A 52 -8.01 38.57 3.32
C PRO A 52 -8.12 37.07 3.54
N HIS A 53 -7.74 36.61 4.74
CA HIS A 53 -8.00 35.23 5.16
C HIS A 53 -9.50 34.95 5.06
N ARG A 54 -9.85 34.13 4.06
CA ARG A 54 -11.08 33.33 3.96
C ARG A 54 -12.29 33.96 4.64
N THR A 55 -12.84 35.02 4.06
CA THR A 55 -14.20 35.45 4.39
C THR A 55 -15.11 34.27 4.04
N HIS A 56 -15.67 33.60 5.06
CA HIS A 56 -16.58 32.47 4.88
C HIS A 56 -17.64 32.82 3.83
N LEU A 57 -17.55 32.19 2.66
CA LEU A 57 -18.58 32.24 1.63
C LEU A 57 -19.86 31.64 2.24
N LYS A 58 -20.79 32.50 2.66
CA LYS A 58 -22.14 32.09 3.07
C LYS A 58 -22.78 31.36 1.89
N GLY A 59 -22.86 30.03 1.96
CA GLY A 59 -23.55 29.22 0.96
C GLY A 59 -22.87 27.90 0.56
N VAL A 60 -21.60 27.68 0.91
CA VAL A 60 -20.99 26.36 0.74
C VAL A 60 -21.49 25.49 1.89
N LYS A 61 -22.34 24.49 1.59
CA LYS A 61 -22.62 23.41 2.56
C LYS A 61 -21.28 22.85 3.01
N GLU A 62 -21.07 22.72 4.31
CA GLU A 62 -19.91 22.05 4.86
C GLU A 62 -19.90 20.62 4.31
N HIS A 63 -19.12 20.39 3.26
CA HIS A 63 -18.95 19.07 2.67
C HIS A 63 -18.04 18.32 3.66
N VAL A 64 -18.67 17.65 4.61
CA VAL A 64 -17.99 16.74 5.53
C VAL A 64 -17.66 15.50 4.72
N GLU A 65 -16.48 15.50 4.12
CA GLU A 65 -15.91 14.30 3.52
C GLU A 65 -15.42 13.41 4.66
N GLU A 66 -16.09 12.27 4.89
CA GLU A 66 -15.57 11.23 5.77
C GLU A 66 -14.36 10.58 5.09
N HIS A 67 -13.19 11.19 5.28
CA HIS A 67 -11.92 10.60 4.88
C HIS A 67 -11.47 9.61 5.95
N PHE A 68 -11.21 8.38 5.52
CA PHE A 68 -10.76 7.31 6.39
C PHE A 68 -9.36 7.61 6.92
N GLU A 69 -9.23 7.89 8.22
CA GLU A 69 -7.93 8.14 8.83
C GLU A 69 -7.13 6.82 8.90
N ARG A 70 -6.07 6.72 8.08
CA ARG A 70 -5.01 5.68 8.07
C ARG A 70 -5.33 4.37 7.32
N PRO A 71 -5.51 4.41 5.98
CA PRO A 71 -5.63 3.22 5.14
C PRO A 71 -4.45 2.24 5.30
N GLU A 72 -3.27 2.76 5.63
CA GLU A 72 -2.05 2.00 5.83
C GLU A 72 -2.08 1.06 7.04
N LEU A 73 -2.68 1.48 8.16
CA LEU A 73 -2.82 0.64 9.34
C LEU A 73 -3.71 -0.57 9.04
N VAL A 74 -4.83 -0.32 8.35
CA VAL A 74 -5.78 -1.37 7.96
C VAL A 74 -5.12 -2.34 6.99
N ARG A 75 -4.37 -1.82 6.00
CA ARG A 75 -3.58 -2.63 5.07
C ARG A 75 -2.61 -3.55 5.82
N ASP A 76 -1.84 -3.00 6.74
CA ASP A 76 -0.84 -3.74 7.51
C ASP A 76 -1.48 -4.82 8.41
N CYS A 77 -2.58 -4.49 9.09
CA CYS A 77 -3.33 -5.45 9.88
C CYS A 77 -3.90 -6.58 9.02
N ILE A 78 -4.42 -6.26 7.84
CA ILE A 78 -4.93 -7.25 6.88
C ILE A 78 -3.81 -8.18 6.39
N LEU A 79 -2.64 -7.62 6.06
CA LEU A 79 -1.49 -8.41 5.62
C LEU A 79 -1.04 -9.38 6.74
N GLY A 80 -0.84 -8.86 7.95
CA GLY A 80 -0.44 -9.68 9.10
C GLY A 80 -1.46 -10.76 9.44
N LEU A 81 -2.76 -10.42 9.53
CA LEU A 81 -3.81 -11.40 9.86
C LEU A 81 -3.99 -12.45 8.77
N SER A 82 -3.91 -12.08 7.49
CA SER A 82 -4.09 -12.99 6.37
C SER A 82 -3.04 -14.10 6.39
N ASP A 83 -1.78 -13.73 6.58
CA ASP A 83 -0.68 -14.69 6.63
C ASP A 83 -0.67 -15.45 7.96
N GLY A 84 -0.92 -14.75 9.07
CA GLY A 84 -0.99 -15.34 10.41
C GLY A 84 -2.12 -16.37 10.55
N LEU A 85 -3.23 -16.22 9.85
CA LEU A 85 -4.28 -17.25 9.83
C LEU A 85 -3.92 -18.45 8.95
N THR A 86 -3.15 -18.22 7.88
CA THR A 86 -2.94 -19.21 6.82
C THR A 86 -1.72 -20.09 7.07
N VAL A 87 -0.56 -19.49 7.37
CA VAL A 87 0.71 -20.21 7.48
C VAL A 87 0.76 -21.09 8.74
N PRO A 88 0.48 -20.59 9.95
CA PRO A 88 0.41 -21.42 11.15
C PRO A 88 -0.66 -22.51 11.07
N PHE A 89 -1.78 -22.26 10.40
CA PHE A 89 -2.81 -23.28 10.15
C PHE A 89 -2.29 -24.39 9.23
N ALA A 90 -1.66 -24.03 8.11
CA ALA A 90 -1.12 -25.00 7.18
C ALA A 90 -0.01 -25.83 7.83
N LEU A 91 0.89 -25.20 8.61
CA LEU A 91 1.89 -25.91 9.39
C LEU A 91 1.26 -26.86 10.40
N ALA A 92 0.27 -26.40 11.17
CA ALA A 92 -0.39 -27.22 12.17
C ALA A 92 -1.10 -28.44 11.55
N ALA A 93 -1.76 -28.25 10.40
CA ALA A 93 -2.32 -29.35 9.62
C ALA A 93 -1.23 -30.35 9.19
N GLY A 94 -0.12 -29.84 8.62
CA GLY A 94 1.06 -30.62 8.25
C GLY A 94 1.56 -31.51 9.39
N LEU A 95 1.93 -30.90 10.50
CA LEU A 95 2.51 -31.59 11.67
C LEU A 95 1.52 -32.55 12.34
N SER A 96 0.22 -32.32 12.21
CA SER A 96 -0.80 -33.22 12.77
C SER A 96 -0.81 -34.61 12.14
N SER A 97 -0.31 -34.73 10.91
CA SER A 97 -0.14 -36.04 10.25
C SER A 97 0.84 -36.96 10.99
N LEU A 98 1.72 -36.40 11.83
CA LEU A 98 2.66 -37.16 12.67
C LEU A 98 2.02 -37.75 13.93
N GLY A 99 0.79 -37.34 14.27
CA GLY A 99 0.04 -37.93 15.39
C GLY A 99 0.48 -37.52 16.80
N ASP A 100 1.38 -36.54 16.97
CA ASP A 100 1.73 -35.98 18.28
C ASP A 100 1.41 -34.46 18.34
N SER A 101 0.40 -34.10 19.14
CA SER A 101 -0.01 -32.71 19.35
C SER A 101 1.10 -31.83 19.93
N ARG A 102 2.10 -32.39 20.64
CA ARG A 102 3.23 -31.61 21.16
C ARG A 102 4.11 -31.08 20.04
N ILE A 103 4.30 -31.85 18.97
CA ILE A 103 5.05 -31.41 17.80
C ILE A 103 4.33 -30.23 17.15
N VAL A 104 3.00 -30.33 17.02
CA VAL A 104 2.16 -29.25 16.50
C VAL A 104 2.28 -27.98 17.34
N ILE A 105 2.18 -28.09 18.67
CA ILE A 105 2.25 -26.94 19.58
C ILE A 105 3.63 -26.29 19.53
N TYR A 106 4.71 -27.05 19.72
CA TYR A 106 6.06 -26.46 19.77
C TYR A 106 6.53 -25.95 18.41
N GLY A 107 6.25 -26.70 17.34
CA GLY A 107 6.53 -26.28 15.97
C GLY A 107 5.72 -25.04 15.58
N GLY A 108 4.41 -25.04 15.90
CA GLY A 108 3.52 -23.91 15.66
C GLY A 108 3.91 -22.67 16.43
N LEU A 109 4.26 -22.78 17.72
CA LEU A 109 4.70 -21.62 18.52
C LEU A 109 6.05 -21.06 18.02
N ALA A 110 6.99 -21.92 17.63
CA ALA A 110 8.26 -21.50 17.07
C ALA A 110 8.07 -20.75 15.75
N GLU A 111 7.23 -21.30 14.85
CA GLU A 111 6.87 -20.65 13.59
C GLU A 111 6.13 -19.34 13.83
N LEU A 112 5.17 -19.31 14.75
CA LEU A 112 4.39 -18.10 15.06
C LEU A 112 5.28 -16.93 15.52
N VAL A 113 6.21 -17.19 16.45
CA VAL A 113 7.15 -16.17 16.95
C VAL A 113 8.13 -15.74 15.86
N SER A 114 8.71 -16.71 15.14
CA SER A 114 9.66 -16.42 14.06
C SER A 114 8.99 -15.65 12.91
N GLY A 115 7.78 -16.04 12.54
CA GLY A 115 6.97 -15.42 11.49
C GLY A 115 6.55 -14.00 11.86
N ALA A 116 6.08 -13.78 13.09
CA ALA A 116 5.71 -12.45 13.57
C ALA A 116 6.91 -11.48 13.54
N ILE A 117 8.09 -11.93 13.98
CA ILE A 117 9.32 -11.13 13.92
C ILE A 117 9.72 -10.86 12.47
N SER A 118 9.72 -11.90 11.62
CA SER A 118 10.09 -11.78 10.21
C SER A 118 9.19 -10.81 9.46
N MET A 119 7.88 -10.93 9.60
CA MET A 119 6.93 -10.03 8.93
C MET A 119 6.97 -8.62 9.49
N GLY A 120 7.13 -8.45 10.81
CA GLY A 120 7.30 -7.14 11.42
C GLY A 120 8.56 -6.43 10.93
N LEU A 121 9.69 -7.13 10.87
CA LEU A 121 10.92 -6.58 10.28
C LEU A 121 10.77 -6.30 8.78
N GLY A 122 10.05 -7.14 8.04
CA GLY A 122 9.72 -6.90 6.63
C GLY A 122 8.93 -5.61 6.44
N GLY A 123 7.91 -5.38 7.27
CA GLY A 123 7.14 -4.13 7.29
C GLY A 123 7.98 -2.91 7.62
N TYR A 124 8.83 -3.02 8.66
CA TYR A 124 9.77 -1.96 9.04
C TYR A 124 10.70 -1.58 7.90
N LEU A 125 11.35 -2.57 7.28
CA LEU A 125 12.33 -2.34 6.22
C LEU A 125 11.67 -1.79 4.95
N ALA A 126 10.47 -2.26 4.61
CA ALA A 126 9.73 -1.73 3.46
C ALA A 126 9.38 -0.24 3.66
N ALA A 127 8.77 0.11 4.79
CA ALA A 127 8.42 1.48 5.11
C ALA A 127 9.65 2.39 5.26
N LYS A 128 10.75 1.87 5.82
CA LYS A 128 12.01 2.61 5.91
C LYS A 128 12.61 2.86 4.53
N SER A 129 12.59 1.86 3.65
CA SER A 129 13.13 1.98 2.29
C SER A 129 12.34 3.00 1.46
N GLU A 130 11.01 3.03 1.63
CA GLU A 130 10.14 4.05 1.02
C GLU A 130 10.50 5.46 1.51
N ALA A 131 10.80 5.62 2.80
CA ALA A 131 11.24 6.90 3.35
C ALA A 131 12.63 7.32 2.88
N ASP A 132 13.59 6.39 2.86
CA ASP A 132 14.93 6.65 2.34
C ASP A 132 14.89 7.01 0.85
N HIS A 133 14.02 6.36 0.07
CA HIS A 133 13.76 6.69 -1.33
C HIS A 133 13.20 8.10 -1.50
N TYR A 134 12.16 8.46 -0.71
CA TYR A 134 11.59 9.81 -0.72
C TYR A 134 12.66 10.89 -0.48
N HIS A 135 13.51 10.71 0.54
CA HIS A 135 14.54 11.69 0.85
C HIS A 135 15.61 11.79 -0.24
N THR A 136 15.99 10.67 -0.84
CA THR A 136 16.95 10.64 -1.94
C THR A 136 16.42 11.38 -3.16
N GLU A 137 15.16 11.13 -3.56
CA GLU A 137 14.56 11.84 -4.69
C GLU A 137 14.34 13.31 -4.37
N ARG A 138 13.95 13.68 -3.14
CA ARG A 138 13.81 15.10 -2.76
C ARG A 138 15.12 15.87 -2.86
N GLU A 139 16.24 15.27 -2.47
CA GLU A 139 17.57 15.87 -2.61
C GLU A 139 18.04 15.96 -4.06
N ARG A 140 17.57 15.04 -4.91
CA ARG A 140 17.82 15.08 -6.34
C ARG A 140 17.02 16.20 -7.01
N GLU A 141 15.71 16.21 -6.78
CA GLU A 141 14.76 17.20 -7.28
C GLU A 141 15.19 18.63 -6.88
N ALA A 142 15.59 18.81 -5.62
CA ALA A 142 16.09 20.11 -5.16
C ALA A 142 17.34 20.60 -5.89
N ARG A 143 18.19 19.69 -6.37
CA ARG A 143 19.37 20.03 -7.18
C ARG A 143 18.98 20.31 -8.63
N GLU A 144 18.03 19.56 -9.17
CA GLU A 144 17.52 19.74 -10.54
C GLU A 144 16.82 21.10 -10.66
N VAL A 145 15.96 21.47 -9.71
CA VAL A 145 15.34 22.82 -9.62
C VAL A 145 16.37 23.96 -9.49
N GLU A 146 17.52 23.72 -8.86
CA GLU A 146 18.59 24.74 -8.73
C GLU A 146 19.44 24.86 -10.01
N LEU A 147 19.76 23.74 -10.65
CA LEU A 147 20.68 23.67 -11.77
C LEU A 147 20.00 23.88 -13.14
N TYR A 148 18.74 23.43 -13.27
CA TYR A 148 17.98 23.38 -14.52
C TYR A 148 16.55 23.94 -14.37
N PRO A 149 16.36 25.15 -13.81
CA PRO A 149 15.03 25.67 -13.48
C PRO A 149 14.10 25.80 -14.69
N ASP A 150 14.63 26.17 -15.86
CA ASP A 150 13.83 26.30 -17.08
C ASP A 150 13.33 24.93 -17.60
N GLU A 151 14.10 23.86 -17.37
CA GLU A 151 13.72 22.49 -17.76
C GLU A 151 12.62 21.96 -16.82
N GLU A 152 12.78 22.11 -15.51
CA GLU A 152 11.78 21.67 -14.51
C GLU A 152 10.43 22.38 -14.67
N GLU A 153 10.43 23.66 -15.09
CA GLU A 153 9.19 24.37 -15.42
C GLU A 153 8.49 23.80 -16.65
N GLU A 154 9.24 23.39 -17.67
CA GLU A 154 8.67 22.74 -18.85
C GLU A 154 8.07 21.38 -18.48
N GLU A 155 8.72 20.59 -17.61
CA GLU A 155 8.19 19.28 -17.17
C GLU A 155 6.80 19.41 -16.54
N ILE A 156 6.59 20.43 -15.71
CA ILE A 156 5.27 20.71 -15.11
C ILE A 156 4.26 21.17 -16.15
N ILE A 157 4.65 21.97 -17.12
CA ILE A 157 3.75 22.40 -18.19
C ILE A 157 3.33 21.20 -19.04
N GLU A 158 4.27 20.35 -19.44
CA GLU A 158 3.99 19.11 -20.17
C GLU A 158 3.09 18.16 -19.36
N LEU A 159 3.29 18.06 -18.04
CA LEU A 159 2.45 17.23 -17.15
C LEU A 159 0.99 17.68 -17.14
N PHE A 160 0.74 19.00 -17.17
CA PHE A 160 -0.60 19.57 -17.05
C PHE A 160 -1.27 19.93 -18.38
N GLU A 161 -0.54 19.97 -19.49
CA GLU A 161 -1.07 20.22 -20.83
C GLU A 161 -2.23 19.28 -21.21
N PRO A 162 -2.19 17.96 -20.93
CA PRO A 162 -3.32 17.05 -21.20
C PRO A 162 -4.60 17.39 -20.42
N TYR A 163 -4.49 18.15 -19.33
CA TYR A 163 -5.62 18.64 -18.53
C TYR A 163 -6.14 19.99 -19.03
N GLY A 164 -5.58 20.52 -20.12
CA GLY A 164 -5.97 21.79 -20.72
C GLY A 164 -5.34 23.02 -20.05
N LEU A 165 -4.27 22.84 -19.27
CA LEU A 165 -3.51 23.94 -18.69
C LEU A 165 -2.27 24.20 -19.55
N ASP A 166 -2.36 25.19 -20.42
CA ASP A 166 -1.24 25.65 -21.23
C ASP A 166 -0.28 26.56 -20.42
N ARG A 167 0.88 26.85 -21.02
CA ARG A 167 1.93 27.69 -20.41
C ARG A 167 1.40 29.05 -19.97
N GLU A 168 0.52 29.67 -20.76
CA GLU A 168 -0.06 30.98 -20.42
C GLU A 168 -0.94 30.88 -19.16
N SER A 169 -1.72 29.81 -19.03
CA SER A 169 -2.57 29.57 -17.86
C SER A 169 -1.76 29.29 -16.58
N MET A 170 -0.58 28.69 -16.71
CA MET A 170 0.26 28.28 -15.58
C MET A 170 1.31 29.31 -15.16
N GLU A 171 1.63 30.31 -16.00
CA GLU A 171 2.65 31.33 -15.71
C GLU A 171 2.47 32.02 -14.33
N PRO A 172 1.26 32.41 -13.87
CA PRO A 172 1.09 33.01 -12.55
C PRO A 172 1.51 32.08 -11.40
N MET A 173 1.35 30.77 -11.56
CA MET A 173 1.79 29.76 -10.60
C MET A 173 3.32 29.60 -10.66
N MET A 174 3.89 29.52 -11.87
CA MET A 174 5.34 29.40 -12.07
C MET A 174 6.10 30.58 -11.47
N VAL A 175 5.61 31.81 -11.64
CA VAL A 175 6.20 33.00 -11.00
C VAL A 175 6.27 32.88 -9.47
N ARG A 176 5.29 32.21 -8.84
CA ARG A 176 5.30 31.96 -7.38
C ARG A 176 6.28 30.86 -6.99
N PHE A 177 6.41 29.82 -7.82
CA PHE A 177 7.40 28.76 -7.59
C PHE A 177 8.83 29.25 -7.77
N ARG A 178 9.11 30.11 -8.76
CA ARG A 178 10.42 30.80 -8.90
C ARG A 178 10.83 31.59 -7.64
N GLN A 179 9.85 32.08 -6.86
CA GLN A 179 10.09 32.80 -5.60
C GLN A 179 10.30 31.88 -4.39
N ASN A 180 9.95 30.60 -4.50
CA ASN A 180 10.03 29.64 -3.41
C ASN A 180 10.34 28.23 -3.95
N SER A 181 11.62 27.97 -4.18
CA SER A 181 12.11 26.69 -4.70
C SER A 181 11.75 25.50 -3.81
N GLU A 182 11.68 25.67 -2.48
CA GLU A 182 11.29 24.59 -1.58
C GLU A 182 9.84 24.14 -1.82
N LYS A 183 8.92 25.11 -2.02
CA LYS A 183 7.53 24.79 -2.35
C LYS A 183 7.37 24.24 -3.75
N PHE A 184 8.26 24.61 -4.67
CA PHE A 184 8.29 24.02 -5.99
C PHE A 184 8.75 22.56 -5.94
N VAL A 185 9.83 22.26 -5.23
CA VAL A 185 10.28 20.87 -4.99
C VAL A 185 9.17 20.04 -4.31
N ASP A 186 8.51 20.56 -3.27
CA ASP A 186 7.39 19.86 -2.63
C ASP A 186 6.24 19.58 -3.64
N PHE A 187 6.05 20.45 -4.63
CA PHE A 187 5.06 20.27 -5.70
C PHE A 187 5.52 19.23 -6.73
N MET A 188 6.76 19.31 -7.21
CA MET A 188 7.38 18.34 -8.13
C MET A 188 7.32 16.92 -7.55
N MET A 189 7.76 16.77 -6.30
CA MET A 189 7.69 15.49 -5.56
C MET A 189 6.29 14.90 -5.60
N LYS A 190 5.25 15.72 -5.45
CA LYS A 190 3.86 15.25 -5.42
C LYS A 190 3.28 14.96 -6.80
N PHE A 191 3.51 15.83 -7.79
CA PHE A 191 2.80 15.79 -9.06
C PHE A 191 3.58 15.08 -10.16
N GLU A 192 4.90 15.28 -10.22
CA GLU A 192 5.76 14.62 -11.20
C GLU A 192 6.16 13.22 -10.70
N LEU A 193 6.67 13.12 -9.48
CA LEU A 193 7.19 11.85 -8.93
C LEU A 193 6.13 11.01 -8.18
N ASN A 194 4.97 11.59 -7.87
CA ASN A 194 3.90 10.93 -7.09
C ASN A 194 4.39 10.38 -5.73
N LEU A 195 5.27 11.14 -5.08
CA LEU A 195 5.88 10.84 -3.79
C LEU A 195 5.36 11.81 -2.72
N GLU A 196 4.74 11.25 -1.68
CA GLU A 196 4.27 12.02 -0.52
C GLU A 196 5.24 11.88 0.66
N LEU A 197 5.31 12.91 1.50
CA LEU A 197 6.17 12.89 2.69
C LEU A 197 5.73 11.77 3.65
N PRO A 198 6.59 10.77 3.93
CA PRO A 198 6.25 9.68 4.81
C PRO A 198 6.11 10.13 6.27
N ASP A 199 5.19 9.51 7.03
CA ASP A 199 5.13 9.69 8.49
C ASP A 199 6.41 9.11 9.12
N PRO A 200 7.16 9.89 9.94
CA PRO A 200 8.39 9.42 10.59
C PRO A 200 8.21 8.15 11.43
N ASN A 201 7.02 7.94 12.01
CA ASN A 201 6.72 6.77 12.82
C ASN A 201 6.23 5.57 12.01
N ARG A 202 6.00 5.74 10.69
CA ARG A 202 5.41 4.74 9.81
C ARG A 202 6.12 3.40 9.89
N SER A 203 7.46 3.43 9.89
CA SER A 203 8.30 2.22 9.91
C SER A 203 8.04 1.36 11.15
N TRP A 204 8.06 1.95 12.34
CA TRP A 204 7.82 1.24 13.60
C TRP A 204 6.37 0.80 13.75
N ILE A 205 5.44 1.67 13.35
CA ILE A 205 4.02 1.36 13.35
C ILE A 205 3.75 0.14 12.47
N SER A 206 4.28 0.11 11.24
CA SER A 206 4.11 -1.01 10.32
C SER A 206 4.68 -2.32 10.88
N ALA A 207 5.86 -2.24 11.50
CA ALA A 207 6.48 -3.40 12.14
C ALA A 207 5.59 -4.04 13.21
N LEU A 208 5.04 -3.20 14.10
CA LEU A 208 4.22 -3.63 15.21
C LEU A 208 2.85 -4.12 14.74
N THR A 209 2.19 -3.40 13.83
CA THR A 209 0.86 -3.80 13.36
C THR A 209 0.91 -5.12 12.59
N ILE A 210 1.82 -5.27 11.62
CA ILE A 210 1.95 -6.50 10.85
C ILE A 210 2.33 -7.67 11.77
N GLY A 211 3.36 -7.49 12.60
CA GLY A 211 3.86 -8.54 13.48
C GLY A 211 2.84 -9.00 14.53
N LEU A 212 2.14 -8.07 15.19
CA LEU A 212 1.11 -8.41 16.16
C LEU A 212 -0.12 -9.03 15.50
N SER A 213 -0.54 -8.52 14.34
CA SER A 213 -1.63 -9.11 13.56
C SER A 213 -1.31 -10.55 13.14
N TYR A 214 -0.07 -10.83 12.73
CA TYR A 214 0.39 -12.19 12.44
C TYR A 214 0.31 -13.09 13.67
N LEU A 215 0.85 -12.62 14.79
CA LEU A 215 0.88 -13.35 16.05
C LEU A 215 -0.54 -13.72 16.51
N PHE A 216 -1.47 -12.76 16.52
CA PHE A 216 -2.85 -13.01 16.95
C PHE A 216 -3.62 -13.88 15.96
N GLY A 217 -3.40 -13.70 14.66
CA GLY A 217 -3.99 -14.57 13.63
C GLY A 217 -3.58 -16.02 13.81
N GLY A 218 -2.30 -16.28 14.06
CA GLY A 218 -1.75 -17.63 14.15
C GLY A 218 -1.98 -18.37 15.45
N LEU A 219 -2.36 -17.68 16.52
CA LEU A 219 -2.83 -18.35 17.72
C LEU A 219 -4.13 -19.13 17.48
N ILE A 220 -5.02 -18.61 16.64
CA ILE A 220 -6.35 -19.18 16.38
C ILE A 220 -6.29 -20.65 15.93
N PRO A 221 -5.52 -21.02 14.88
CA PRO A 221 -5.40 -22.42 14.47
C PRO A 221 -4.71 -23.32 15.50
N LEU A 222 -3.87 -22.77 16.38
CA LEU A 222 -3.11 -23.54 17.37
C LEU A 222 -3.91 -23.82 18.65
N LEU A 223 -4.88 -22.96 19.00
CA LEU A 223 -5.66 -23.07 20.24
C LEU A 223 -6.28 -24.47 20.46
N PRO A 224 -6.89 -25.14 19.46
CA PRO A 224 -7.48 -26.47 19.68
C PRO A 224 -6.48 -27.54 20.13
N TYR A 225 -5.23 -27.47 19.70
CA TYR A 225 -4.19 -28.43 20.08
C TYR A 225 -3.78 -28.33 21.54
N VAL A 226 -3.96 -27.16 22.16
CA VAL A 226 -3.65 -26.95 23.58
C VAL A 226 -4.68 -27.65 24.48
N PHE A 227 -5.95 -27.69 24.06
CA PHE A 227 -7.05 -28.21 24.88
C PHE A 227 -7.44 -29.65 24.54
N ILE A 228 -7.16 -30.13 23.33
CA ILE A 228 -7.59 -31.44 22.84
C ILE A 228 -6.38 -32.39 22.76
N GLN A 229 -6.41 -33.45 23.58
CA GLN A 229 -5.31 -34.41 23.66
C GLN A 229 -5.17 -35.28 22.41
N ASN A 230 -6.28 -35.63 21.76
CA ASN A 230 -6.26 -36.43 20.54
C ASN A 230 -5.96 -35.53 19.33
N THR A 231 -4.84 -35.77 18.64
CA THR A 231 -4.37 -34.95 17.51
C THR A 231 -5.35 -34.88 16.36
N SER A 232 -6.05 -35.98 16.02
CA SER A 232 -7.05 -35.99 14.94
C SER A 232 -8.25 -35.11 15.29
N ASN A 233 -8.76 -35.21 16.52
CA ASN A 233 -9.86 -34.36 16.98
C ASN A 233 -9.45 -32.89 17.09
N ALA A 234 -8.21 -32.62 17.51
CA ALA A 234 -7.64 -31.28 17.53
C ALA A 234 -7.55 -30.69 16.12
N LEU A 235 -7.12 -31.49 15.13
CA LEU A 235 -7.07 -31.11 13.72
C LEU A 235 -8.45 -30.78 13.17
N TYR A 236 -9.46 -31.63 13.37
CA TYR A 236 -10.82 -31.34 12.87
C TYR A 236 -11.40 -30.07 13.49
N THR A 237 -11.15 -29.85 14.78
CA THR A 237 -11.58 -28.64 15.48
C THR A 237 -10.84 -27.40 14.97
N SER A 238 -9.52 -27.51 14.74
CA SER A 238 -8.69 -26.45 14.14
C SER A 238 -9.15 -26.10 12.73
N CYS A 239 -9.40 -27.10 11.87
CA CYS A 239 -9.95 -26.89 10.54
C CYS A 239 -11.29 -26.15 10.59
N LEU A 240 -12.21 -26.53 11.50
CA LEU A 240 -13.51 -25.88 11.61
C LEU A 240 -13.38 -24.42 12.07
N VAL A 241 -12.63 -24.18 13.16
CA VAL A 241 -12.44 -22.84 13.74
C VAL A 241 -11.75 -21.93 12.74
N THR A 242 -10.62 -22.36 12.17
CA THR A 242 -9.87 -21.55 11.20
C THR A 242 -10.65 -21.33 9.91
N SER A 243 -11.41 -22.31 9.41
CA SER A 243 -12.26 -22.09 8.23
C SER A 243 -13.30 -20.99 8.48
N LEU A 244 -13.95 -21.01 9.65
CA LEU A 244 -14.89 -19.97 10.02
C LEU A 244 -14.20 -18.61 10.14
N THR A 245 -13.02 -18.57 10.78
CA THR A 245 -12.24 -17.34 10.93
C THR A 245 -11.77 -16.78 9.59
N LEU A 246 -11.24 -17.61 8.68
CA LEU A 246 -10.81 -17.20 7.34
C LEU A 246 -11.98 -16.67 6.51
N PHE A 247 -13.16 -17.32 6.60
CA PHE A 247 -14.36 -16.86 5.92
C PHE A 247 -14.82 -15.49 6.46
N CYS A 248 -14.93 -15.34 7.78
CA CYS A 248 -15.29 -14.07 8.42
C CYS A 248 -14.28 -12.97 8.11
N PHE A 249 -12.98 -13.25 8.24
CA PHE A 249 -11.91 -12.32 7.95
C PHE A 249 -11.91 -11.90 6.47
N GLY A 250 -12.03 -12.85 5.55
CA GLY A 250 -12.09 -12.56 4.12
C GLY A 250 -13.33 -11.73 3.76
N TYR A 251 -14.48 -12.00 4.39
CA TYR A 251 -15.69 -11.19 4.21
C TYR A 251 -15.48 -9.75 4.71
N LEU A 252 -14.95 -9.58 5.92
CA LEU A 252 -14.68 -8.27 6.52
C LEU A 252 -13.66 -7.49 5.69
N LYS A 253 -12.50 -8.07 5.38
CA LYS A 253 -11.50 -7.45 4.50
C LYS A 253 -12.12 -6.98 3.18
N SER A 254 -12.94 -7.81 2.56
CA SER A 254 -13.52 -7.49 1.25
C SER A 254 -14.68 -6.52 1.32
N ILE A 255 -15.36 -6.34 2.46
CA ILE A 255 -16.35 -5.26 2.59
C ILE A 255 -15.69 -3.89 2.51
N TYR A 256 -14.49 -3.75 3.09
CA TYR A 256 -13.74 -2.49 3.07
C TYR A 256 -13.14 -2.19 1.71
N LEU A 257 -12.67 -3.21 0.97
CA LEU A 257 -12.06 -3.01 -0.35
C LEU A 257 -13.09 -3.00 -1.48
N ARG A 258 -14.03 -3.96 -1.50
CA ARG A 258 -14.98 -4.19 -2.59
C ARG A 258 -16.30 -4.77 -2.08
N PRO A 259 -17.23 -3.92 -1.57
CA PRO A 259 -18.47 -4.37 -0.92
C PRO A 259 -19.30 -5.36 -1.75
N LYS A 260 -19.40 -5.12 -3.07
CA LYS A 260 -20.19 -5.95 -4.00
C LYS A 260 -19.61 -7.37 -4.21
N GLN A 261 -18.36 -7.62 -3.82
CA GLN A 261 -17.66 -8.89 -4.02
C GLN A 261 -17.20 -9.52 -2.68
N ALA A 262 -17.73 -9.07 -1.55
CA ALA A 262 -17.30 -9.51 -0.23
C ALA A 262 -17.34 -11.04 -0.03
N LEU A 263 -18.39 -11.68 -0.56
CA LEU A 263 -18.54 -13.14 -0.50
C LEU A 263 -17.45 -13.87 -1.30
N ILE A 264 -17.04 -13.32 -2.45
CA ILE A 264 -15.98 -13.90 -3.28
C ILE A 264 -14.65 -13.83 -2.53
N GLY A 265 -14.35 -12.71 -1.88
CA GLY A 265 -13.15 -12.56 -1.08
C GLY A 265 -13.09 -13.50 0.14
N ALA A 266 -14.24 -13.73 0.79
CA ALA A 266 -14.37 -14.73 1.85
C ALA A 266 -14.04 -16.14 1.34
N ILE A 267 -14.62 -16.54 0.21
CA ILE A 267 -14.37 -17.85 -0.42
C ILE A 267 -12.92 -17.99 -0.87
N GLN A 268 -12.33 -16.94 -1.47
CA GLN A 268 -10.93 -16.94 -1.89
C GLN A 268 -9.98 -17.14 -0.71
N THR A 269 -10.19 -16.40 0.37
CA THR A 269 -9.34 -16.48 1.58
C THR A 269 -9.43 -17.87 2.20
N LEU A 270 -10.64 -18.42 2.31
CA LEU A 270 -10.86 -19.79 2.76
C LEU A 270 -10.19 -20.82 1.85
N ALA A 271 -10.31 -20.66 0.53
CA ALA A 271 -9.73 -21.56 -0.46
C ALA A 271 -8.18 -21.57 -0.39
N ILE A 272 -7.56 -20.39 -0.25
CA ILE A 272 -6.10 -20.28 -0.08
C ILE A 272 -5.65 -21.04 1.18
N GLY A 273 -6.34 -20.84 2.30
CA GLY A 273 -6.05 -21.56 3.54
C GLY A 273 -6.22 -23.06 3.43
N ALA A 274 -7.32 -23.52 2.80
CA ALA A 274 -7.59 -24.93 2.59
C ALA A 274 -6.55 -25.59 1.68
N VAL A 275 -6.15 -24.92 0.59
CA VAL A 275 -5.11 -25.40 -0.32
C VAL A 275 -3.77 -25.49 0.40
N ALA A 276 -3.34 -24.43 1.10
CA ALA A 276 -2.08 -24.43 1.84
C ALA A 276 -2.02 -25.56 2.87
N ALA A 277 -3.10 -25.76 3.65
CA ALA A 277 -3.18 -26.83 4.63
C ALA A 277 -3.17 -28.23 4.00
N ALA A 278 -3.90 -28.43 2.88
CA ALA A 278 -3.92 -29.70 2.16
C ALA A 278 -2.53 -30.06 1.62
N PHE A 279 -1.82 -29.10 1.01
CA PHE A 279 -0.46 -29.31 0.53
C PHE A 279 0.52 -29.62 1.67
N SER A 280 0.47 -28.86 2.75
CA SER A 280 1.32 -29.09 3.93
C SER A 280 1.07 -30.47 4.55
N TYR A 281 -0.19 -30.84 4.79
CA TYR A 281 -0.58 -32.18 5.24
C TYR A 281 -0.06 -33.26 4.30
N GLY A 282 -0.27 -33.10 3.00
CA GLY A 282 0.14 -34.08 1.99
C GLY A 282 1.65 -34.32 1.97
N ILE A 283 2.46 -33.25 2.04
CA ILE A 283 3.93 -33.34 2.04
C ILE A 283 4.42 -34.05 3.30
N VAL A 284 3.98 -33.62 4.49
CA VAL A 284 4.47 -34.22 5.75
C VAL A 284 4.03 -35.67 5.87
N ALA A 285 2.78 -35.99 5.50
CA ALA A 285 2.28 -37.35 5.50
C ALA A 285 3.05 -38.27 4.52
N PHE A 286 3.39 -37.76 3.33
CA PHE A 286 4.17 -38.49 2.34
C PHE A 286 5.56 -38.86 2.86
N PHE A 287 6.29 -37.90 3.43
CA PHE A 287 7.62 -38.16 3.98
C PHE A 287 7.58 -39.09 5.20
N ASN A 288 6.56 -38.96 6.06
CA ASN A 288 6.39 -39.86 7.19
C ASN A 288 6.18 -41.31 6.73
N ALA A 289 5.31 -41.53 5.74
CA ALA A 289 5.07 -42.85 5.18
C ALA A 289 6.30 -43.46 4.47
N ALA A 290 7.12 -42.63 3.81
CA ALA A 290 8.36 -43.07 3.17
C ALA A 290 9.40 -43.56 4.18
N ASN A 291 9.59 -42.83 5.28
CA ASN A 291 10.55 -43.19 6.35
C ASN A 291 10.15 -44.48 7.08
N ASP A 292 8.86 -44.70 7.29
CA ASP A 292 8.35 -45.94 7.88
C ASP A 292 8.60 -47.15 6.97
N GLY A 293 8.53 -46.97 5.64
CA GLY A 293 8.82 -47.99 4.64
C GLY A 293 10.30 -48.39 4.59
N GLU A 294 11.22 -47.43 4.67
CA GLU A 294 12.67 -47.68 4.66
C GLU A 294 13.12 -48.41 5.95
N SER A 295 12.58 -48.01 7.10
CA SER A 295 12.82 -48.67 8.40
C SER A 295 12.31 -50.11 8.48
N ALA A 296 11.30 -50.47 7.67
CA ALA A 296 10.79 -51.83 7.58
C ALA A 296 11.67 -52.73 6.70
N VAL A 297 12.32 -52.16 5.68
CA VAL A 297 13.23 -52.88 4.77
C VAL A 297 14.58 -53.13 5.42
N GLU A 298 15.09 -52.20 6.24
CA GLU A 298 16.37 -52.38 6.96
C GLU A 298 16.29 -53.43 8.10
N LYS A 299 15.07 -53.81 8.51
CA LYS A 299 14.81 -54.84 9.53
C LYS A 299 14.57 -56.25 8.98
N LEU A 300 14.60 -56.45 7.66
CA LEU A 300 14.45 -57.75 6.98
C LEU A 300 15.81 -58.27 6.49
#